data_AF-A0A257MFC1-F1
#
_entry.id   AF-A0A257MFC1-F1
#
_cell.length_a   1.000
_cell.length_b   1.000
_cell.length_c   1.000
_cell.angle_alpha   90.00
_cell.angle_beta   90.00
_cell.angle_gamma   90.00
#
_symmetry.space_group_name_H-M   'P 1'
#
loop_
_entity.id
_entity.type
_entity.pdbx_description
1 polymer ?
#
loop_
_entity_poly.entity_id
_entity_poly.type
_entity_poly.pdbx_seq_one_letter_code
_entity_poly.pdbx_strand_id
1 'polypeptide(L)'
;MAEIGRLRKNETTEIVVQKTEYRGAVGIDLREYVTSERYTGWSKNGIRIPVEKWSDFKAILDGVDLVEKGTRADGWDQPAAKQD
;
A
#
# COMPACT_ATOMS: atom_id res chain seq x y z
N MET A 1 -12.09 5.65 -14.54
CA MET A 1 -11.29 4.91 -13.54
C MET A 1 -11.22 3.47 -14.03
N ALA A 2 -10.02 2.93 -14.18
CA ALA A 2 -9.80 1.56 -14.65
C ALA A 2 -8.90 0.83 -13.66
N GLU A 3 -9.39 -0.25 -13.06
CA GLU A 3 -8.57 -1.13 -12.23
C GLU A 3 -7.57 -1.86 -13.13
N ILE A 4 -6.30 -1.87 -12.71
CA ILE A 4 -5.19 -2.55 -13.38
C ILE A 4 -4.98 -3.92 -12.73
N GLY A 5 -5.13 -3.98 -11.41
CA GLY A 5 -5.01 -5.21 -10.64
C GLY A 5 -5.09 -4.95 -9.15
N ARG A 6 -4.99 -6.02 -8.38
CA ARG A 6 -5.04 -5.98 -6.92
C ARG A 6 -4.10 -6.99 -6.31
N LEU A 7 -3.58 -6.66 -5.13
CA LEU A 7 -2.72 -7.52 -4.32
C LEU A 7 -3.34 -7.69 -2.93
N ARG A 8 -3.48 -8.92 -2.47
CA ARG A 8 -3.91 -9.20 -1.10
C ARG A 8 -2.83 -8.73 -0.11
N LYS A 9 -3.15 -7.77 0.76
CA LYS A 9 -2.24 -7.30 1.82
C LYS A 9 -2.36 -8.14 3.09
N ASN A 10 -3.58 -8.45 3.48
CA ASN A 10 -3.94 -9.30 4.63
C ASN A 10 -5.38 -9.83 4.47
N GLU A 11 -5.92 -10.50 5.49
CA GLU A 11 -7.24 -11.14 5.48
C GLU A 11 -8.43 -10.22 5.19
N THR A 12 -8.30 -8.91 5.37
CA THR A 12 -9.41 -7.98 5.16
C THR A 12 -9.09 -6.87 4.19
N THR A 13 -7.85 -6.77 3.71
CA THR A 13 -7.37 -5.62 2.94
C THR A 13 -6.65 -6.05 1.67
N GLU A 14 -7.01 -5.41 0.57
CA GLU A 14 -6.34 -5.50 -0.72
C GLU A 14 -5.73 -4.14 -1.08
N ILE A 15 -4.54 -4.13 -1.67
CA ILE A 15 -4.01 -2.97 -2.37
C ILE A 15 -4.54 -3.04 -3.80
N VAL A 16 -5.39 -2.10 -4.18
CA VAL A 16 -5.92 -2.00 -5.54
C VAL A 16 -5.13 -0.95 -6.31
N VAL A 17 -4.66 -1.31 -7.50
CA VAL A 17 -3.93 -0.46 -8.43
C VAL A 17 -4.87 -0.05 -9.55
N GLN A 18 -5.00 1.26 -9.79
CA GLN A 18 -5.96 1.78 -10.76
C GLN A 18 -5.45 3.03 -11.47
N LYS A 19 -5.79 3.17 -12.74
CA LYS A 19 -5.60 4.41 -13.50
C LYS A 19 -6.81 5.32 -13.30
N THR A 20 -6.56 6.54 -12.83
CA THR A 20 -7.58 7.55 -12.54
C THR A 20 -7.26 8.86 -13.22
N GLU A 21 -8.28 9.69 -13.41
CA GLU A 21 -8.13 11.07 -13.85
C GLU A 21 -8.84 11.97 -12.84
N TYR A 22 -8.17 13.04 -12.40
CA TYR A 22 -8.72 14.01 -11.46
C TYR A 22 -8.33 15.40 -11.90
N ARG A 23 -9.32 16.26 -12.19
CA ARG A 23 -9.12 17.64 -12.66
C ARG A 23 -8.18 17.73 -13.88
N GLY A 24 -8.32 16.80 -14.83
CA GLY A 24 -7.50 16.74 -16.05
C GLY A 24 -6.11 16.12 -15.85
N ALA A 25 -5.73 15.75 -14.62
CA ALA A 25 -4.47 15.06 -14.34
C ALA A 25 -4.69 13.55 -14.22
N VAL A 26 -3.96 12.77 -15.02
CA VAL A 26 -3.99 11.31 -15.00
C VAL A 26 -2.96 10.79 -14.01
N GLY A 27 -3.35 9.82 -13.17
CA GLY A 27 -2.47 9.20 -12.18
C GLY A 27 -2.78 7.73 -11.94
N ILE A 28 -1.82 7.02 -11.37
CA ILE A 28 -1.95 5.64 -10.91
C ILE A 28 -2.13 5.67 -9.40
N ASP A 29 -3.30 5.22 -8.92
CA ASP A 29 -3.56 5.11 -7.49
C ASP A 29 -3.24 3.70 -7.02
N LEU A 30 -2.51 3.61 -5.91
CA LEU A 30 -2.34 2.40 -5.12
C LEU A 30 -3.06 2.66 -3.80
N ARG A 31 -4.24 2.07 -3.61
CA ARG A 31 -5.11 2.37 -2.46
C ARG A 31 -5.65 1.10 -1.83
N GLU A 32 -5.78 1.13 -0.51
CA GLU A 32 -6.39 0.02 0.23
C GLU A 32 -7.90 -0.03 0.01
N TYR A 33 -8.38 -1.20 -0.35
CA TYR A 33 -9.79 -1.58 -0.29
C TYR A 33 -9.97 -2.57 0.85
N VAL A 34 -10.79 -2.20 1.83
CA VAL A 34 -11.06 -3.02 3.00
C VAL A 34 -12.38 -3.74 2.80
N THR A 35 -12.42 -5.04 3.12
CA THR A 35 -13.61 -5.87 3.17
C THR A 35 -13.60 -6.61 4.49
N SER A 36 -14.50 -6.20 5.39
CA SER A 36 -14.67 -6.76 6.74
C SER A 36 -16.15 -6.76 7.10
N GLU A 37 -16.50 -7.41 8.22
CA GLU A 37 -17.87 -7.42 8.72
C GLU A 37 -18.43 -6.02 9.04
N ARG A 38 -17.57 -5.10 9.51
CA ARG A 38 -18.00 -3.75 9.96
C ARG A 38 -17.86 -2.68 8.89
N TYR A 39 -17.03 -2.90 7.88
CA TYR A 39 -16.71 -1.91 6.85
C TYR A 39 -16.29 -2.58 5.55
N THR A 40 -16.90 -2.13 4.45
CA THR A 40 -16.47 -2.46 3.09
C THR A 40 -16.32 -1.17 2.29
N GLY A 41 -15.11 -0.90 1.81
CA GLY A 41 -14.85 0.29 1.00
C GLY A 41 -13.40 0.76 0.98
N TRP A 42 -13.21 1.91 0.34
CA TRP A 42 -11.91 2.56 0.16
C TRP A 42 -11.40 3.20 1.45
N SER A 43 -10.22 2.78 1.89
CA SER A 43 -9.53 3.44 2.99
C SER A 43 -8.85 4.74 2.52
N LYS A 44 -8.52 5.61 3.46
CA LYS A 44 -7.71 6.83 3.18
C LYS A 44 -6.24 6.49 2.91
N ASN A 45 -5.79 5.29 3.27
CA ASN A 45 -4.44 4.81 3.02
C ASN A 45 -4.27 4.50 1.54
N GLY A 46 -3.42 5.28 0.89
CA GLY A 46 -3.08 5.10 -0.50
C GLY A 46 -2.29 6.28 -1.00
N ILE A 47 -1.61 6.07 -2.12
CA ILE A 47 -0.82 7.07 -2.80
C ILE A 47 -1.27 7.18 -4.24
N ARG A 48 -1.05 8.36 -4.84
CA ARG A 48 -1.17 8.57 -6.28
C ARG A 48 0.22 8.83 -6.84
N ILE A 49 0.58 8.06 -7.86
CA ILE A 49 1.76 8.30 -8.69
C ILE A 49 1.30 9.03 -9.96
N PRO A 50 1.73 10.27 -10.21
CA PRO A 50 1.44 10.95 -11.46
C PRO A 50 1.98 10.16 -12.65
N VAL A 51 1.22 10.11 -13.76
CA VAL A 51 1.58 9.27 -14.92
C VAL A 51 2.93 9.66 -15.53
N GLU A 52 3.30 10.94 -15.46
CA GLU A 52 4.57 11.49 -15.90
C GLU A 52 5.77 11.00 -15.08
N LYS A 53 5.54 10.49 -13.86
CA LYS A 53 6.56 9.90 -12.97
C LYS A 53 6.56 8.38 -13.01
N TRP A 54 5.73 7.76 -13.85
CA TRP A 54 5.58 6.31 -13.89
C TRP A 54 6.88 5.59 -14.28
N SER A 55 7.65 6.14 -15.22
CA SER A 55 8.92 5.53 -15.64
C SER A 55 9.93 5.47 -14.49
N ASP A 56 10.08 6.58 -13.76
CA ASP A 56 10.98 6.67 -12.60
C ASP A 56 10.54 5.70 -11.49
N PHE A 57 9.22 5.64 -11.23
CA PHE A 57 8.66 4.75 -10.22
C PHE A 57 8.95 3.28 -10.54
N LYS A 58 8.76 2.85 -11.79
CA LYS A 58 9.10 1.48 -12.21
C LYS A 58 10.59 1.18 -12.04
N ALA A 59 11.47 2.10 -12.45
CA ALA A 59 12.91 1.90 -12.31
C ALA A 59 13.33 1.72 -10.84
N ILE A 60 12.66 2.41 -9.90
CA ILE A 60 12.87 2.21 -8.46
C ILE A 60 12.38 0.82 -8.02
N LEU A 61 11.20 0.41 -8.48
CA LEU A 61 10.64 -0.92 -8.14
C LEU A 61 11.48 -2.06 -8.69
N ASP A 62 12.00 -1.94 -9.92
CA ASP A 62 12.85 -2.95 -10.55
C ASP A 62 14.17 -3.13 -9.77
N GLY A 63 14.57 -2.15 -8.96
CA GLY A 63 15.72 -2.24 -8.05
C GLY A 63 15.43 -2.87 -6.69
N VAL A 64 14.21 -3.34 -6.41
CA VAL A 64 13.81 -3.85 -5.08
C VAL A 64 14.65 -5.04 -4.60
N ASP A 65 15.10 -5.89 -5.53
CA ASP A 65 15.89 -7.08 -5.21
C ASP A 65 17.35 -6.74 -4.80
N LEU A 66 17.79 -5.49 -5.03
CA LEU A 66 19.13 -5.02 -4.70
C LEU A 66 19.22 -4.44 -3.27
N VAL A 67 18.08 -4.30 -2.60
CA VAL A 67 18.01 -3.82 -1.22
C VAL A 67 17.95 -5.03 -0.28
N GLU A 68 19.11 -5.51 0.17
CA GLU A 68 19.13 -6.49 1.26
C GLU A 68 18.36 -5.97 2.49
N LYS A 69 17.70 -6.89 3.21
CA LYS A 69 16.89 -6.61 4.41
C LYS A 69 17.70 -5.90 5.48
N GLY A 70 17.68 -4.57 5.45
CA GLY A 70 18.09 -3.72 6.56
C GLY A 70 17.20 -3.98 7.78
N THR A 71 17.79 -4.64 8.77
CA THR A 71 17.34 -4.88 10.14
C THR A 71 16.42 -3.80 10.72
N ARG A 72 15.26 -4.21 11.23
CA ARG A 72 14.64 -3.61 12.42
C ARG A 72 14.04 -4.71 13.29
N ALA A 73 14.88 -5.22 14.19
CA ALA A 73 14.44 -5.77 15.45
C ALA A 73 14.14 -4.58 16.37
N ASP A 74 12.94 -4.02 16.27
CA ASP A 74 12.45 -3.07 17.28
C ASP A 74 11.44 -3.85 18.13
N GLY A 75 11.96 -4.38 19.23
CA GLY A 75 11.21 -5.09 20.24
C GLY A 75 10.17 -4.18 20.88
N TRP A 76 8.96 -4.72 21.00
CA TRP A 76 8.06 -4.37 22.08
C TRP A 76 7.43 -5.64 22.66
N ASP A 77 8.29 -6.49 23.21
CA ASP A 77 7.87 -7.41 24.27
C ASP A 77 8.34 -6.79 25.59
N GLN A 78 7.42 -6.09 26.26
CA GLN A 78 7.50 -5.97 27.71
C GLN A 78 6.39 -6.86 28.29
N PRO A 79 6.72 -7.95 29.01
CA PRO A 79 5.73 -8.58 29.85
C PRO A 79 5.40 -7.61 30.99
N ALA A 80 4.17 -7.13 31.03
CA ALA A 80 3.66 -6.44 32.21
C ALA A 80 3.67 -7.44 33.37
N ALA A 81 4.58 -7.21 34.32
CA ALA A 81 4.69 -7.94 35.55
C ALA A 81 3.32 -8.00 36.27
N LYS A 82 2.95 -9.19 36.73
CA LYS A 82 1.93 -9.33 37.77
C LYS A 82 2.43 -8.58 39.00
N GLN A 83 1.57 -7.74 39.58
CA GLN A 83 1.72 -7.29 40.96
C GLN A 83 0.60 -7.92 41.78
N ASP A 84 1.02 -8.50 42.91
CA ASP A 84 0.20 -9.15 43.94
C ASP A 84 -0.61 -8.14 44.77
#